data_AF-A0A378SZL8-F1
#
_entry.id   AF-A0A378SZL8-F1
#
_cell.length_a   1.000
_cell.length_b   1.000
_cell.length_c   1.000
_cell.angle_alpha   90.00
_cell.angle_beta   90.00
_cell.angle_gamma   90.00
#
_symmetry.space_group_name_H-M   'P 1'
#
loop_
_entity.id
_entity.type
_entity.pdbx_description
1 polymer ?
#
loop_
_entity_poly.entity_id
_entity_poly.type
_entity_poly.pdbx_seq_one_letter_code
_entity_poly.pdbx_strand_id
1 'polypeptide(L)'
;MSSEPTPQPTPVPKPEKSRLLQDGRDMFWSMAPLVVACIVLAGLLGMCSFQAGGPGVGPPPEFDAPAALQADAEALKIPIRLPQLPEGWQPNSGSRHGIDGGLTLPDGQHGRAVSSRIGYLAPSGKYLSLTQSNADEAALVASIKPDSYASGIQDVDGVTWVVYESSDPEPVWTTKLSGPAQVAITGAGGTDEYRTLASATQKQSPLPIKRP
;
A
#
# COMPACT_ATOMS: atom_id res chain seq x y z
N MET A 1 -6.12 74.50 71.91
CA MET A 1 -5.33 74.45 70.66
C MET A 1 -5.19 72.99 70.28
N SER A 2 -6.13 72.51 69.46
CA SER A 2 -6.19 71.10 69.05
C SER A 2 -5.47 70.96 67.72
N SER A 3 -4.45 70.11 67.69
CA SER A 3 -3.54 69.87 66.57
C SER A 3 -4.22 69.05 65.46
N GLU A 4 -4.02 69.48 64.21
CA GLU A 4 -4.31 68.72 62.98
C GLU A 4 -3.52 67.40 62.92
N PRO A 5 -4.11 66.27 62.51
CA PRO A 5 -3.35 65.08 62.16
C PRO A 5 -3.03 65.05 60.66
N THR A 6 -1.73 65.02 60.37
CA THR A 6 -1.07 64.80 59.07
C THR A 6 -1.61 63.56 58.32
N PRO A 7 -1.78 63.60 56.99
CA PRO A 7 -2.21 62.43 56.22
C PRO A 7 -1.09 61.37 56.15
N GLN A 8 -1.41 60.13 56.51
CA GLN A 8 -0.50 58.99 56.33
C GLN A 8 -0.45 58.55 54.85
N PRO A 9 0.73 58.21 54.31
CA PRO A 9 0.87 57.69 52.95
C PRO A 9 0.44 56.22 52.88
N THR A 10 -0.38 55.87 51.89
CA THR A 10 -0.77 54.49 51.59
C THR A 10 0.40 53.70 50.97
N PRO A 11 0.63 52.42 51.34
CA PRO A 11 1.71 51.62 50.75
C PRO A 11 1.33 51.19 49.33
N VAL A 12 2.22 51.46 48.37
CA VAL A 12 2.11 50.92 47.01
C VAL A 12 2.47 49.42 47.04
N PRO A 13 1.69 48.51 46.41
CA PRO A 13 2.01 47.08 46.39
C PRO A 13 3.34 46.84 45.66
N LYS A 14 4.21 46.01 46.24
CA LYS A 14 5.46 45.59 45.58
C LYS A 14 5.15 44.75 44.32
N PRO A 15 5.88 44.93 43.22
CA PRO A 15 5.64 44.18 41.99
C PRO A 15 5.85 42.68 42.21
N GLU A 16 4.93 41.86 41.67
CA GLU A 16 5.03 40.40 41.75
C GLU A 16 6.27 39.88 41.03
N LYS A 17 6.98 38.96 41.68
CA LYS A 17 8.15 38.29 41.09
C LYS A 17 7.70 37.42 39.91
N SER A 18 8.45 37.51 38.81
CA SER A 18 8.23 36.75 37.58
C SER A 18 8.22 35.24 37.85
N ARG A 19 7.04 34.62 37.76
CA ARG A 19 6.78 33.20 38.02
C ARG A 19 7.34 32.25 36.95
N LEU A 20 7.80 32.78 35.82
CA LEU A 20 8.22 32.01 34.65
C LEU A 20 9.43 31.10 34.88
N LEU A 21 10.30 31.38 35.86
CA LEU A 21 11.48 30.55 36.15
C LEU A 21 11.32 29.64 37.39
N GLN A 22 10.23 29.78 38.14
CA GLN A 22 9.90 28.88 39.25
C GLN A 22 9.08 27.67 38.77
N ASP A 23 8.26 27.84 37.73
CA ASP A 23 7.47 26.75 37.14
C ASP A 23 8.34 25.64 36.56
N GLY A 24 9.44 25.96 35.86
CA GLY A 24 10.25 24.93 35.20
C GLY A 24 10.90 23.93 36.15
N ARG A 25 11.31 24.37 37.35
CA ARG A 25 11.98 23.53 38.35
C ARG A 25 10.99 22.74 39.20
N ASP A 26 9.85 23.31 39.56
CA ASP A 26 8.78 22.59 40.27
C ASP A 26 8.02 21.63 39.33
N MET A 27 7.90 21.97 38.04
CA MET A 27 7.40 21.05 37.02
C MET A 27 8.37 19.87 36.81
N PHE A 28 9.69 20.11 36.78
CA PHE A 28 10.67 19.02 36.72
C PHE A 28 10.65 18.16 37.99
N TRP A 29 10.54 18.76 39.18
CA TRP A 29 10.50 18.03 40.45
C TRP A 29 9.20 17.26 40.68
N SER A 30 8.08 17.68 40.08
CA SER A 30 6.83 16.92 40.09
C SER A 30 6.77 15.84 39.01
N MET A 31 7.39 16.06 37.84
CA MET A 31 7.40 15.09 36.75
C MET A 31 8.44 13.98 36.94
N ALA A 32 9.61 14.29 37.53
CA ALA A 32 10.67 13.32 37.78
C ALA A 32 10.24 12.07 38.59
N PRO A 33 9.55 12.17 39.74
CA PRO A 33 9.13 10.99 40.49
C PRO A 33 8.10 10.14 39.73
N LEU A 34 7.24 10.75 38.91
CA LEU A 34 6.31 10.03 38.04
C LEU A 34 7.08 9.23 36.97
N VAL A 35 8.04 9.86 36.28
CA VAL A 35 8.87 9.20 35.26
C VAL A 35 9.67 8.06 35.87
N VAL A 36 10.26 8.26 37.05
CA VAL A 36 11.00 7.20 37.77
C VAL A 36 10.07 6.05 38.13
N ALA A 37 8.87 6.33 38.64
CA ALA A 37 7.87 5.28 38.93
C ALA A 37 7.49 4.50 37.66
N CYS A 38 7.29 5.18 36.52
CA CYS A 38 7.01 4.53 35.24
C CYS A 38 8.17 3.63 34.78
N ILE A 39 9.43 4.06 34.92
CA ILE A 39 10.61 3.27 34.56
C ILE A 39 10.75 2.03 35.46
N VAL A 40 10.57 2.19 36.77
CA VAL A 40 10.62 1.08 37.73
C VAL A 40 9.51 0.07 37.44
N LEU A 41 8.29 0.53 37.16
CA LEU A 41 7.17 -0.33 36.82
C LEU A 41 7.41 -1.06 35.48
N ALA A 42 7.91 -0.36 34.46
CA ALA A 42 8.26 -0.95 33.17
C ALA A 42 9.38 -2.00 33.27
N GLY A 43 10.38 -1.76 34.14
CA GLY A 43 11.45 -2.70 34.44
C GLY A 43 10.97 -3.94 35.22
N LEU A 44 10.15 -3.75 36.26
CA LEU A 44 9.58 -4.86 37.05
C LEU A 44 8.63 -5.73 36.25
N LEU A 45 7.83 -5.13 35.34
CA LEU A 45 6.90 -5.86 34.48
C LEU A 45 7.58 -6.50 33.26
N GLY A 46 8.90 -6.31 33.06
CA GLY A 46 9.60 -6.82 31.89
C GLY A 46 9.13 -6.25 30.55
N MET A 47 8.42 -5.10 30.57
CA MET A 47 7.79 -4.47 29.41
C MET A 47 8.77 -3.62 28.59
N CYS A 48 10.02 -3.48 29.04
CA CYS A 48 11.11 -2.92 28.25
C CYS A 48 11.67 -3.97 27.28
N SER A 49 10.90 -4.37 26.27
CA SER A 49 11.49 -5.06 25.12
C SER A 49 12.28 -4.05 24.29
N PHE A 50 13.58 -3.98 24.54
CA PHE A 50 14.51 -3.27 23.68
C PHE A 50 14.61 -4.05 22.35
N GLN A 51 13.72 -3.74 21.40
CA GLN A 51 13.80 -4.25 20.04
C GLN A 51 14.85 -3.45 19.28
N ALA A 52 16.12 -3.84 19.46
CA ALA A 52 17.27 -3.26 18.74
C ALA A 52 17.28 -3.58 17.23
N GLY A 53 16.30 -4.35 16.75
CA GLY A 53 15.91 -4.43 15.35
C GLY A 53 14.45 -3.98 15.24
N GLY A 54 14.12 -3.17 14.24
CA GLY A 54 12.73 -2.87 13.87
C GLY A 54 11.91 -4.15 13.70
N PRO A 55 10.56 -4.08 13.56
CA PRO A 55 9.74 -5.27 13.38
C PRO A 55 10.40 -6.18 12.35
N GLY A 56 10.86 -7.34 12.80
CA GLY A 56 11.43 -8.33 11.89
C GLY A 56 10.40 -8.55 10.79
N VAL A 57 10.86 -8.74 9.56
CA VAL A 57 9.97 -9.12 8.45
C VAL A 57 9.33 -10.43 8.89
N GLY A 58 8.13 -10.36 9.45
CA GLY A 58 7.34 -11.52 9.80
C GLY A 58 7.12 -12.32 8.53
N PRO A 59 6.92 -13.65 8.63
CA PRO A 59 6.62 -14.44 7.45
C PRO A 59 5.42 -13.78 6.74
N PRO A 60 5.55 -13.44 5.45
CA PRO A 60 4.44 -12.85 4.72
C PRO A 60 3.21 -13.78 4.81
N PRO A 61 1.99 -13.22 4.88
CA PRO A 61 0.78 -14.02 5.03
C PRO A 61 0.69 -15.05 3.90
N GLU A 62 0.43 -16.31 4.25
CA GLU A 62 0.18 -17.35 3.27
C GLU A 62 -1.10 -17.03 2.50
N PHE A 63 -0.99 -16.91 1.18
CA PHE A 63 -2.12 -16.64 0.29
C PHE A 63 -2.21 -17.73 -0.77
N ASP A 64 -3.35 -18.41 -0.86
CA ASP A 64 -3.60 -19.43 -1.88
C ASP A 64 -4.02 -18.79 -3.21
N ALA A 65 -3.03 -18.38 -4.02
CA ALA A 65 -3.26 -17.80 -5.34
C ALA A 65 -3.97 -18.77 -6.31
N PRO A 66 -3.64 -20.07 -6.39
CA PRO A 66 -4.39 -21.02 -7.20
C PRO A 66 -5.89 -21.06 -6.87
N ALA A 67 -6.25 -21.20 -5.59
CA ALA A 67 -7.66 -21.25 -5.19
C ALA A 67 -8.36 -19.91 -5.45
N ALA A 68 -7.71 -18.78 -5.14
CA ALA A 68 -8.25 -17.46 -5.40
C ALA A 68 -8.50 -17.21 -6.88
N LEU A 69 -7.52 -17.47 -7.76
CA LEU A 69 -7.65 -17.27 -9.20
C LEU A 69 -8.70 -18.19 -9.82
N GLN A 70 -8.84 -19.42 -9.33
CA GLN A 70 -9.91 -20.32 -9.77
C GLN A 70 -11.29 -19.77 -9.37
N ALA A 71 -11.45 -19.32 -8.12
CA ALA A 71 -12.69 -18.71 -7.66
C ALA A 71 -13.01 -17.40 -8.42
N ASP A 72 -11.99 -16.64 -8.80
CA ASP A 72 -12.12 -15.42 -9.60
C ASP A 72 -12.55 -15.73 -11.02
N ALA A 73 -11.96 -16.75 -11.67
CA ALA A 73 -12.38 -17.23 -12.98
C ALA A 73 -13.86 -17.64 -12.97
N GLU A 74 -14.29 -18.36 -11.93
CA GLU A 74 -15.67 -18.81 -11.77
C GLU A 74 -16.64 -17.68 -11.48
N ALA A 75 -16.26 -16.68 -10.69
CA ALA A 75 -17.12 -15.57 -10.33
C ALA A 75 -17.21 -14.50 -11.42
N LEU A 76 -16.08 -14.11 -12.01
CA LEU A 76 -15.98 -13.00 -12.95
C LEU A 76 -16.26 -13.42 -14.39
N LYS A 77 -16.14 -14.71 -14.71
CA LYS A 77 -16.34 -15.28 -16.06
C LYS A 77 -15.46 -14.64 -17.14
N ILE A 78 -14.29 -14.13 -16.75
CA ILE A 78 -13.24 -13.63 -17.65
C ILE A 78 -12.11 -14.66 -17.74
N PRO A 79 -11.31 -14.67 -18.83
CA PRO A 79 -10.17 -15.59 -18.99
C PRO A 79 -9.02 -15.25 -18.03
N ILE A 80 -9.11 -15.75 -16.80
CA ILE A 80 -8.07 -15.68 -15.77
C ILE A 80 -7.05 -16.81 -15.99
N ARG A 81 -5.76 -16.50 -15.92
CA ARG A 81 -4.64 -17.44 -16.00
C ARG A 81 -3.96 -17.56 -14.63
N LEU A 82 -3.46 -18.74 -14.30
CA LEU A 82 -2.61 -18.97 -13.13
C LEU A 82 -1.14 -18.94 -13.56
N PRO A 83 -0.34 -17.92 -13.16
CA PRO A 83 1.07 -17.86 -13.52
C PRO A 83 1.85 -19.04 -12.97
N GLN A 84 2.74 -19.63 -13.78
CA GLN A 84 3.69 -20.66 -13.34
C GLN A 84 5.03 -20.00 -13.04
N LEU A 85 5.19 -19.52 -11.80
CA LEU A 85 6.37 -18.78 -11.35
C LEU A 85 7.48 -19.73 -10.90
N PRO A 86 8.76 -19.33 -11.06
CA PRO A 86 9.89 -20.08 -10.53
C PRO A 86 9.92 -20.05 -8.99
N GLU A 87 10.81 -20.84 -8.40
CA GLU A 87 11.02 -20.88 -6.94
C GLU A 87 11.37 -19.49 -6.38
N GLY A 88 10.94 -19.23 -5.14
CA GLY A 88 11.19 -17.97 -4.42
C GLY A 88 10.14 -16.88 -4.65
N TRP A 89 9.19 -17.09 -5.55
CA TRP A 89 8.01 -16.23 -5.66
C TRP A 89 6.93 -16.66 -4.68
N GLN A 90 6.38 -15.70 -3.95
CA GLN A 90 5.35 -15.97 -2.95
C GLN A 90 4.12 -15.09 -3.16
N PRO A 91 2.93 -15.66 -3.39
CA PRO A 91 1.69 -14.89 -3.36
C PRO A 91 1.42 -14.36 -1.94
N ASN A 92 0.95 -13.11 -1.83
CA ASN A 92 0.74 -12.46 -0.53
C ASN A 92 -0.65 -11.83 -0.35
N SER A 93 -1.39 -11.61 -1.43
CA SER A 93 -2.66 -10.88 -1.41
C SER A 93 -3.48 -11.16 -2.66
N GLY A 94 -4.78 -10.95 -2.57
CA GLY A 94 -5.68 -10.99 -3.71
C GLY A 94 -6.91 -10.11 -3.52
N SER A 95 -7.41 -9.54 -4.61
CA SER A 95 -8.61 -8.70 -4.60
C SER A 95 -9.32 -8.72 -5.95
N ARG A 96 -10.58 -8.31 -5.93
CA ARG A 96 -11.38 -8.08 -7.15
C ARG A 96 -11.81 -6.62 -7.21
N HIS A 97 -11.94 -6.08 -8.41
CA HIS A 97 -12.42 -4.72 -8.59
C HIS A 97 -13.36 -4.60 -9.78
N GLY A 98 -14.26 -3.61 -9.73
CA GLY A 98 -15.03 -3.17 -10.89
C GLY A 98 -14.45 -1.89 -11.45
N ILE A 99 -14.52 -1.73 -12.77
CA ILE A 99 -14.09 -0.51 -13.47
C ILE A 99 -15.30 -0.03 -14.27
N ASP A 100 -16.00 0.96 -13.72
CA ASP A 100 -17.18 1.53 -14.37
C ASP A 100 -16.78 2.28 -15.64
N GLY A 101 -17.50 2.03 -16.75
CA GLY A 101 -17.14 2.53 -18.07
C GLY A 101 -15.88 1.90 -18.68
N GLY A 102 -15.30 0.89 -18.04
CA GLY A 102 -14.02 0.30 -18.42
C GLY A 102 -14.06 -0.70 -19.58
N LEU A 103 -15.23 -1.01 -20.14
CA LEU A 103 -15.40 -1.92 -21.27
C LEU A 103 -16.23 -1.27 -22.37
N THR A 104 -15.68 -1.11 -23.57
CA THR A 104 -16.45 -0.79 -24.77
C THR A 104 -17.20 -2.02 -25.28
N LEU A 105 -18.53 -1.92 -25.31
CA LEU A 105 -19.45 -2.94 -25.79
C LEU A 105 -19.56 -2.91 -27.33
N PRO A 106 -20.04 -3.98 -27.99
CA PRO A 106 -20.17 -4.03 -29.45
C PRO A 106 -21.06 -2.94 -30.08
N ASP A 107 -21.97 -2.37 -29.30
CA ASP A 107 -22.85 -1.26 -29.71
C ASP A 107 -22.22 0.13 -29.49
N GLY A 108 -20.96 0.19 -29.06
CA GLY A 108 -20.22 1.41 -28.78
C GLY A 108 -20.49 2.04 -27.41
N GLN A 109 -21.37 1.44 -26.60
CA GLN A 109 -21.60 1.91 -25.23
C GLN A 109 -20.47 1.48 -24.29
N HIS A 110 -20.30 2.20 -23.18
CA HIS A 110 -19.37 1.84 -22.13
C HIS A 110 -20.08 1.09 -21.00
N GLY A 111 -19.66 -0.14 -20.77
CA GLY A 111 -20.09 -1.00 -19.68
C GLY A 111 -19.08 -1.08 -18.54
N ARG A 112 -19.47 -1.78 -17.47
CA ARG A 112 -18.58 -2.08 -16.34
C ARG A 112 -17.67 -3.26 -16.69
N ALA A 113 -16.37 -3.06 -16.54
CA ALA A 113 -15.39 -4.14 -16.55
C ALA A 113 -15.13 -4.68 -15.14
N VAL A 114 -14.52 -5.86 -15.05
CA VAL A 114 -14.13 -6.50 -13.79
C VAL A 114 -12.66 -6.91 -13.85
N SER A 115 -12.01 -6.96 -12.70
CA SER A 115 -10.61 -7.36 -12.58
C SER A 115 -10.38 -8.26 -11.38
N SER A 116 -9.42 -9.17 -11.53
CA SER A 116 -8.79 -9.97 -10.47
C SER A 116 -7.35 -9.51 -10.34
N ARG A 117 -6.92 -9.21 -9.11
CA ARG A 117 -5.54 -8.81 -8.80
C ARG A 117 -4.95 -9.78 -7.79
N ILE A 118 -3.78 -10.33 -8.07
CA ILE A 118 -2.97 -11.08 -7.11
C ILE A 118 -1.65 -10.35 -6.90
N GLY A 119 -1.26 -10.17 -5.65
CA GLY A 119 0.05 -9.68 -5.25
C GLY A 119 1.03 -10.82 -5.01
N TYR A 120 2.27 -10.61 -5.41
CA TYR A 120 3.40 -11.51 -5.22
C TYR A 120 4.58 -10.75 -4.62
N LEU A 121 5.33 -11.44 -3.77
CA LEU A 121 6.69 -11.07 -3.40
C LEU A 121 7.63 -11.86 -4.30
N ALA A 122 8.48 -11.15 -5.04
CA ALA A 122 9.53 -11.73 -5.84
C ALA A 122 10.69 -12.21 -4.95
N PRO A 123 11.64 -13.03 -5.46
CA PRO A 123 12.78 -13.52 -4.69
C PRO A 123 13.62 -12.41 -4.06
N SER A 124 13.62 -11.20 -4.63
CA SER A 124 14.31 -10.05 -4.04
C SER A 124 13.56 -9.43 -2.84
N GLY A 125 12.39 -9.96 -2.47
CA GLY A 125 11.47 -9.39 -1.47
C GLY A 125 10.62 -8.22 -1.97
N LYS A 126 10.73 -7.85 -3.25
CA LYS A 126 9.97 -6.73 -3.83
C LYS A 126 8.56 -7.17 -4.23
N TYR A 127 7.61 -6.26 -4.09
CA TYR A 127 6.22 -6.49 -4.44
C TYR A 127 5.99 -6.30 -5.94
N LEU A 128 5.23 -7.23 -6.54
CA LEU A 128 4.63 -7.10 -7.85
C LEU A 128 3.19 -7.59 -7.79
N SER A 129 2.30 -6.93 -8.52
CA SER A 129 0.92 -7.35 -8.67
C SER A 129 0.64 -7.72 -10.12
N LEU A 130 -0.15 -8.78 -10.30
CA LEU A 130 -0.74 -9.17 -11.57
C LEU A 130 -2.23 -8.83 -11.52
N THR A 131 -2.70 -7.98 -12.42
CA THR A 131 -4.11 -7.68 -12.62
C THR A 131 -4.58 -8.26 -13.95
N GLN A 132 -5.65 -9.05 -13.94
CA GLN A 132 -6.28 -9.63 -15.14
C GLN A 132 -7.72 -9.12 -15.23
N SER A 133 -8.10 -8.59 -16.39
CA SER A 133 -9.37 -7.89 -16.58
C SER A 133 -9.93 -8.11 -17.98
N ASN A 134 -11.22 -7.84 -18.16
CA ASN A 134 -11.84 -7.62 -19.48
C ASN A 134 -11.92 -6.14 -19.89
N ALA A 135 -11.33 -5.23 -19.12
CA ALA A 135 -11.31 -3.81 -19.42
C ALA A 135 -10.48 -3.51 -20.67
N ASP A 136 -10.82 -2.41 -21.34
CA ASP A 136 -9.96 -1.81 -22.36
C ASP A 136 -8.64 -1.35 -21.72
N GLU A 137 -7.56 -1.37 -22.50
CA GLU A 137 -6.20 -1.08 -22.03
C GLU A 137 -6.11 0.26 -21.26
N ALA A 138 -6.61 1.33 -21.86
CA ALA A 138 -6.59 2.66 -21.25
C ALA A 138 -7.38 2.72 -19.94
N ALA A 139 -8.53 2.04 -19.86
CA ALA A 139 -9.34 1.99 -18.65
C ALA A 139 -8.68 1.16 -17.54
N LEU A 140 -8.07 0.02 -17.88
CA LEU A 140 -7.31 -0.79 -16.93
C LEU A 140 -6.13 -0.01 -16.36
N VAL A 141 -5.33 0.60 -17.24
CA VAL A 141 -4.17 1.39 -16.85
C VAL A 141 -4.59 2.58 -15.98
N ALA A 142 -5.62 3.33 -16.38
CA ALA A 142 -6.12 4.45 -15.58
C ALA A 142 -6.66 4.01 -14.21
N SER A 143 -7.25 2.81 -14.10
CA SER A 143 -7.71 2.27 -12.81
C SER A 143 -6.56 1.91 -11.85
N ILE A 144 -5.36 1.72 -12.38
CA ILE A 144 -4.14 1.42 -11.62
C ILE A 144 -3.38 2.71 -11.32
N LYS A 145 -3.16 3.52 -12.36
CA LYS A 145 -2.32 4.70 -12.34
C LYS A 145 -2.92 5.78 -13.25
N PRO A 146 -3.84 6.63 -12.72
CA PRO A 146 -4.60 7.60 -13.52
C PRO A 146 -3.73 8.58 -14.33
N ASP A 147 -2.62 9.03 -13.75
CA ASP A 147 -1.71 10.03 -14.35
C ASP A 147 -0.62 9.41 -15.22
N SER A 148 -0.78 8.15 -15.63
CA SER A 148 0.23 7.45 -16.42
C SER A 148 0.13 7.76 -17.91
N TYR A 149 1.27 7.65 -18.59
CA TYR A 149 1.39 7.84 -20.03
C TYR A 149 2.24 6.70 -20.62
N ALA A 150 1.93 6.31 -21.85
CA ALA A 150 2.70 5.28 -22.55
C ALA A 150 4.13 5.80 -22.80
N SER A 151 5.13 5.09 -22.28
CA SER A 151 6.56 5.45 -22.39
C SER A 151 7.32 4.55 -23.35
N GLY A 152 6.80 3.37 -23.67
CA GLY A 152 7.46 2.45 -24.60
C GLY A 152 6.85 1.06 -24.62
N ILE A 153 7.64 0.11 -25.11
CA ILE A 153 7.26 -1.30 -25.21
C ILE A 153 8.38 -2.21 -24.68
N GLN A 154 7.99 -3.39 -24.21
CA GLN A 154 8.88 -4.48 -23.82
C GLN A 154 8.43 -5.75 -24.53
N ASP A 155 9.33 -6.38 -25.28
CA ASP A 155 9.10 -7.72 -25.79
C ASP A 155 9.45 -8.75 -24.71
N VAL A 156 8.50 -9.62 -24.38
CA VAL A 156 8.68 -10.75 -23.48
C VAL A 156 8.29 -12.01 -24.24
N ASP A 157 9.28 -12.81 -24.63
CA ASP A 157 9.08 -14.07 -25.35
C ASP A 157 8.13 -13.95 -26.58
N GLY A 158 8.27 -12.85 -27.35
CA GLY A 158 7.46 -12.58 -28.54
C GLY A 158 6.07 -11.98 -28.27
N VAL A 159 5.77 -11.63 -27.03
CA VAL A 159 4.56 -10.87 -26.66
C VAL A 159 4.95 -9.44 -26.33
N THR A 160 4.31 -8.48 -27.00
CA THR A 160 4.51 -7.06 -26.76
C THR A 160 3.73 -6.61 -25.52
N TRP A 161 4.45 -6.04 -24.57
CA TRP A 161 3.91 -5.34 -23.39
C TRP A 161 4.10 -3.84 -23.56
N VAL A 162 3.04 -3.06 -23.46
CA VAL A 162 3.11 -1.60 -23.42
C VAL A 162 3.49 -1.16 -22.02
N VAL A 163 4.48 -0.28 -21.92
CA VAL A 163 4.94 0.27 -20.65
C VAL A 163 4.34 1.66 -20.46
N TYR A 164 3.71 1.85 -19.30
CA TYR A 164 3.19 3.11 -18.85
C TYR A 164 3.98 3.60 -17.63
N GLU A 165 4.40 4.85 -17.67
CA GLU A 165 5.11 5.53 -16.60
C GLU A 165 4.27 6.65 -16.02
N SER A 166 4.60 7.11 -14.81
CA SER A 166 4.04 8.33 -14.23
C SER A 166 5.07 9.01 -13.33
N SER A 167 4.66 10.01 -12.55
CA SER A 167 5.48 10.61 -11.50
C SER A 167 5.91 9.63 -10.39
N ASP A 168 5.19 8.52 -10.23
CA ASP A 168 5.55 7.43 -9.33
C ASP A 168 6.46 6.43 -10.08
N PRO A 169 7.52 5.91 -9.43
CA PRO A 169 8.56 5.12 -10.09
C PRO A 169 8.14 3.70 -10.51
N GLU A 170 6.97 3.20 -10.11
CA GLU A 170 6.50 1.84 -10.45
C GLU A 170 5.79 1.83 -11.81
N PRO A 171 6.37 1.29 -12.89
CA PRO A 171 5.71 1.29 -14.19
C PRO A 171 4.55 0.29 -14.22
N VAL A 172 3.56 0.56 -15.07
CA VAL A 172 2.50 -0.40 -15.40
C VAL A 172 2.85 -1.04 -16.75
N TRP A 173 3.10 -2.35 -16.77
CA TRP A 173 3.24 -3.11 -18.01
C TRP A 173 1.91 -3.75 -18.35
N THR A 174 1.37 -3.50 -19.52
CA THR A 174 0.06 -4.02 -19.92
C THR A 174 0.13 -4.72 -21.27
N THR A 175 -0.64 -5.78 -21.44
CA THR A 175 -0.77 -6.49 -22.73
C THR A 175 -2.15 -7.11 -22.87
N LYS A 176 -2.57 -7.29 -24.12
CA LYS A 176 -3.76 -8.05 -24.47
C LYS A 176 -3.37 -9.48 -24.80
N LEU A 177 -3.84 -10.42 -23.99
CA LEU A 177 -3.68 -11.85 -24.26
C LEU A 177 -4.91 -12.39 -25.01
N SER A 178 -4.86 -13.65 -25.41
CA SER A 178 -5.95 -14.30 -26.13
C SER A 178 -7.30 -14.16 -25.41
N GLY A 179 -8.35 -13.85 -26.20
CA GLY A 179 -9.69 -13.54 -25.71
C GLY A 179 -9.87 -12.07 -25.31
N PRO A 180 -10.84 -11.74 -24.44
CA PRO A 180 -11.03 -10.39 -23.93
C PRO A 180 -10.03 -10.02 -22.81
N ALA A 181 -8.92 -10.75 -22.63
CA ALA A 181 -8.06 -10.61 -21.46
C ALA A 181 -7.06 -9.47 -21.64
N GLN A 182 -7.25 -8.36 -20.92
CA GLN A 182 -6.21 -7.38 -20.68
C GLN A 182 -5.50 -7.71 -19.36
N VAL A 183 -4.18 -7.75 -19.39
CA VAL A 183 -3.34 -8.08 -18.24
C VAL A 183 -2.42 -6.90 -17.95
N ALA A 184 -2.27 -6.55 -16.68
CA ALA A 184 -1.34 -5.52 -16.23
C ALA A 184 -0.46 -6.01 -15.06
N ILE A 185 0.80 -5.60 -15.06
CA ILE A 185 1.77 -5.83 -13.98
C ILE A 185 2.26 -4.48 -13.46
N THR A 186 2.30 -4.31 -12.14
CA THR A 186 2.87 -3.12 -11.49
C THR A 186 3.46 -3.46 -10.13
N GLY A 187 4.49 -2.73 -9.69
CA GLY A 187 5.07 -2.82 -8.36
C GLY A 187 6.53 -2.36 -8.32
N ALA A 188 7.19 -2.57 -7.18
CA ALA A 188 8.55 -2.12 -6.92
C ALA A 188 9.66 -3.03 -7.51
N GLY A 189 9.26 -4.10 -8.22
CA GLY A 189 10.14 -5.11 -8.82
C GLY A 189 11.10 -4.54 -9.88
N GLY A 190 12.22 -5.24 -10.11
CA GLY A 190 13.12 -4.95 -11.23
C GLY A 190 12.57 -5.42 -12.57
N THR A 191 13.12 -4.94 -13.68
CA THR A 191 12.71 -5.34 -15.05
C THR A 191 12.70 -6.86 -15.26
N ASP A 192 13.67 -7.59 -14.71
CA ASP A 192 13.74 -9.06 -14.83
C ASP A 192 12.58 -9.76 -14.10
N GLU A 193 12.12 -9.19 -12.98
CA GLU A 193 10.99 -9.73 -12.22
C GLU A 193 9.67 -9.46 -12.96
N TYR A 194 9.51 -8.27 -13.55
CA TYR A 194 8.42 -7.98 -14.48
C TYR A 194 8.39 -8.97 -15.66
N ARG A 195 9.54 -9.19 -16.31
CA ARG A 195 9.69 -10.16 -17.40
C ARG A 195 9.34 -11.57 -16.97
N THR A 196 9.75 -11.98 -15.77
CA THR A 196 9.45 -13.30 -15.21
C THR A 196 7.95 -13.48 -14.99
N LEU A 197 7.28 -12.52 -14.34
CA LEU A 197 5.83 -12.60 -14.09
C LEU A 197 5.02 -12.52 -15.39
N ALA A 198 5.44 -11.67 -16.35
CA ALA A 198 4.86 -11.59 -17.67
C ALA A 198 4.94 -12.93 -18.41
N SER A 199 6.15 -13.48 -18.51
CA SER A 199 6.43 -14.77 -19.15
C SER A 199 5.65 -15.93 -18.51
N ALA A 200 5.66 -15.99 -17.17
CA ALA A 200 4.95 -16.99 -16.38
C ALA A 200 3.42 -16.93 -16.58
N THR A 201 2.88 -15.74 -16.86
CA THR A 201 1.44 -15.54 -17.07
C THR A 201 1.02 -15.84 -18.51
N GLN A 202 1.73 -15.26 -19.49
CA GLN A 202 1.31 -15.29 -20.90
C GLN A 202 1.40 -16.70 -21.52
N LYS A 203 2.26 -17.58 -20.99
CA LYS A 203 2.42 -18.97 -21.44
C LYS A 203 1.28 -19.88 -20.98
N GLN A 204 0.40 -19.40 -20.11
CA GLN A 204 -0.64 -20.20 -19.49
C GLN A 204 -1.95 -20.08 -20.24
N SER A 205 -2.66 -21.20 -20.35
CA SER A 205 -4.05 -21.21 -20.80
C SER A 205 -4.96 -20.65 -19.69
N PRO A 206 -6.08 -20.01 -20.04
CA PRO A 206 -7.09 -19.63 -19.06
C PRO A 206 -7.56 -20.84 -18.24
N LEU A 207 -7.81 -20.61 -16.95
CA LEU A 207 -8.34 -21.60 -16.03
C LEU A 207 -9.71 -22.10 -16.50
N PRO A 208 -10.02 -23.40 -16.30
CA PRO A 208 -11.29 -23.95 -16.68
C PRO A 208 -12.40 -23.36 -15.82
N ILE A 209 -13.41 -22.78 -16.47
CA ILE A 209 -14.62 -22.32 -15.81
C ILE A 209 -15.64 -23.47 -15.87
N LYS A 210 -16.03 -24.01 -14.71
CA LYS A 210 -17.16 -24.94 -14.65
C LYS A 210 -18.42 -24.19 -15.11
N ARG A 211 -18.99 -24.63 -16.22
CA ARG A 211 -20.33 -24.19 -16.64
C ARG A 211 -21.35 -24.93 -15.75
N PRO A 212 -22.34 -24.21 -15.19
CA PRO A 212 -23.43 -24.84 -14.45
C PRO A 212 -24.26 -25.76 -15.35
#